data_AF-A0A973ZJU0-F1
#
_entry.id   AF-A0A973ZJU0-F1
#
_cell.length_a   1.000
_cell.length_b   1.000
_cell.length_c   1.000
_cell.angle_alpha   90.00
_cell.angle_beta   90.00
_cell.angle_gamma   90.00
#
_symmetry.space_group_name_H-M   'P 1'
#
loop_
_entity.id
_entity.type
_entity.pdbx_description
1 polymer ?
#
loop_
_entity_poly.entity_id
_entity_poly.type
_entity_poly.pdbx_seq_one_letter_code
_entity_poly.pdbx_strand_id
1 'polypeptide(L)'
;MKIQKFRLAGVLAVAVVALSALGFVVAGDRHSHSDAEYLFAHLRARSDAADAIWLENSLAETLPSRRFSVHGGAATARNGVVIGRITDVREGRGFSHKDDAPSSTEVAFDSPDALWRTVEVTVTIEEAWGRGAGQKTVTFAVIIDRGADAKTAVNGLRSLDRVIVGLDRQGRYAYAPHLYSISHSGDIFGTVDARGGIQLPVMEHGDDFMNGVDTVEELRGEAGKAPLTIRVDVQDGLPVRR
;
A
#
# COMPACT_ATOMS: atom_id res chain seq x y z
N MET A 1 55.80 -14.91 -68.72
CA MET A 1 56.92 -14.08 -68.25
C MET A 1 56.42 -12.68 -67.90
N LYS A 2 56.11 -12.42 -66.63
CA LYS A 2 56.39 -11.18 -65.87
C LYS A 2 55.81 -11.33 -64.46
N ILE A 3 56.59 -10.87 -63.49
CA ILE A 3 56.58 -11.19 -62.06
C ILE A 3 56.11 -9.95 -61.28
N GLN A 4 55.56 -10.18 -60.07
CA GLN A 4 55.52 -9.28 -58.88
C GLN A 4 54.49 -8.12 -58.89
N LYS A 5 53.85 -7.69 -57.79
CA LYS A 5 54.21 -7.68 -56.35
C LYS A 5 52.95 -7.61 -55.44
N PHE A 6 53.11 -8.19 -54.24
CA PHE A 6 52.43 -7.98 -52.94
C PHE A 6 51.63 -6.68 -52.71
N ARG A 7 50.52 -6.79 -51.94
CA ARG A 7 50.33 -6.05 -50.67
C ARG A 7 49.47 -6.83 -49.64
N LEU A 8 50.01 -6.86 -48.43
CA LEU A 8 49.40 -7.15 -47.13
C LEU A 8 48.32 -6.09 -46.80
N ALA A 9 47.21 -6.48 -46.16
CA ALA A 9 46.53 -5.76 -45.06
C ALA A 9 45.08 -6.26 -44.89
N GLY A 10 44.68 -6.59 -43.67
CA GLY A 10 43.29 -6.94 -43.35
C GLY A 10 43.13 -7.54 -41.96
N VAL A 11 43.58 -6.82 -40.94
CA VAL A 11 43.49 -7.14 -39.51
C VAL A 11 42.13 -6.69 -38.95
N LEU A 12 41.57 -7.53 -38.06
CA LEU A 12 40.53 -7.26 -37.05
C LEU A 12 39.26 -6.49 -37.46
N ALA A 13 38.14 -7.21 -37.59
CA ALA A 13 36.81 -6.64 -37.41
C ALA A 13 36.42 -6.67 -35.92
N VAL A 14 36.57 -5.49 -35.32
CA VAL A 14 35.97 -4.92 -34.11
C VAL A 14 34.76 -5.70 -33.52
N ALA A 15 34.97 -6.28 -32.33
CA ALA A 15 33.91 -6.65 -31.40
C ALA A 15 33.66 -5.48 -30.42
N VAL A 16 32.76 -4.56 -30.76
CA VAL A 16 32.28 -3.50 -29.84
C VAL A 16 30.80 -3.22 -30.11
N VAL A 17 29.90 -4.10 -29.68
CA VAL A 17 28.46 -3.80 -29.51
C VAL A 17 27.93 -4.66 -28.35
N ALA A 18 28.30 -4.38 -27.11
CA ALA A 18 27.73 -5.07 -25.94
C ALA A 18 27.82 -4.30 -24.59
N LEU A 19 27.98 -2.98 -24.58
CA LEU A 19 28.09 -2.22 -23.32
C LEU A 19 27.03 -1.13 -23.09
N SER A 20 26.08 -0.95 -24.01
CA SER A 20 25.04 0.09 -23.87
C SER A 20 23.74 -0.41 -23.23
N ALA A 21 23.56 -1.73 -23.06
CA ALA A 21 22.32 -2.32 -22.53
C ALA A 21 22.27 -2.42 -20.99
N LEU A 22 23.42 -2.36 -20.29
CA LEU A 22 23.43 -2.39 -18.82
C LEU A 22 23.10 -1.04 -18.16
N GLY A 23 23.24 0.09 -18.88
CA GLY A 23 22.99 1.41 -18.30
C GLY A 23 21.52 1.77 -18.12
N PHE A 24 20.63 1.22 -18.96
CA PHE A 24 19.20 1.54 -18.92
C PHE A 24 18.44 0.81 -17.80
N VAL A 25 18.88 -0.39 -17.42
CA VAL A 25 18.24 -1.15 -16.33
C VAL A 25 18.49 -0.49 -14.97
N VAL A 26 19.70 0.00 -14.72
CA VAL A 26 20.07 0.60 -13.43
C VAL A 26 19.43 1.98 -13.20
N ALA A 27 19.12 2.71 -14.26
CA ALA A 27 18.47 4.02 -14.15
C ALA A 27 16.97 3.91 -13.80
N GLY A 28 16.29 2.87 -14.27
CA GLY A 28 14.87 2.62 -13.96
C GLY A 28 14.65 2.32 -12.48
N ASP A 29 15.45 1.42 -11.91
CA ASP A 29 15.29 0.97 -10.52
C ASP A 29 15.45 2.11 -9.50
N ARG A 30 16.37 3.05 -9.75
CA ARG A 30 16.58 4.19 -8.83
C ARG A 30 15.39 5.16 -8.80
N HIS A 31 14.75 5.39 -9.95
CA HIS A 31 13.61 6.30 -10.03
C HIS A 31 12.36 5.67 -9.40
N SER A 32 12.14 4.39 -9.64
CA SER A 32 11.06 3.63 -9.00
C SER A 32 11.18 3.57 -7.48
N HIS A 33 12.41 3.49 -6.96
CA HIS A 33 12.66 3.53 -5.52
C HIS A 33 12.34 4.91 -4.93
N SER A 34 12.79 6.00 -5.57
CA SER A 34 12.50 7.36 -5.09
C SER A 34 11.01 7.69 -5.07
N ASP A 35 10.26 7.18 -6.05
CA ASP A 35 8.82 7.44 -6.14
C ASP A 35 8.03 6.68 -5.05
N ALA A 36 8.45 5.46 -4.71
CA ALA A 36 7.86 4.68 -3.61
C ALA A 36 8.17 5.32 -2.25
N GLU A 37 9.41 5.78 -2.03
CA GLU A 37 9.77 6.54 -0.82
C GLU A 37 8.93 7.81 -0.68
N TYR A 38 8.74 8.55 -1.78
CA TYR A 38 7.88 9.73 -1.82
C TYR A 38 6.44 9.40 -1.43
N LEU A 39 5.87 8.34 -2.04
CA LEU A 39 4.53 7.86 -1.71
C LEU A 39 4.39 7.56 -0.22
N PHE A 40 5.28 6.75 0.35
CA PHE A 40 5.17 6.36 1.76
C PHE A 40 5.37 7.55 2.71
N ALA A 41 6.28 8.47 2.38
CA ALA A 41 6.45 9.70 3.16
C ALA A 41 5.16 10.55 3.14
N HIS A 42 4.50 10.67 1.98
CA HIS A 42 3.23 11.38 1.87
C HIS A 42 2.12 10.71 2.70
N LEU A 43 1.97 9.39 2.58
CA LEU A 43 0.95 8.64 3.31
C LEU A 43 1.17 8.70 4.83
N ARG A 44 2.43 8.63 5.29
CA ARG A 44 2.77 8.77 6.71
C ARG A 44 2.35 10.14 7.24
N ALA A 45 2.76 11.21 6.56
CA ALA A 45 2.40 12.58 6.97
C ALA A 45 0.88 12.81 7.02
N ARG A 46 0.12 12.15 6.13
CA ARG A 46 -1.33 12.17 6.16
C ARG A 46 -1.90 11.42 7.36
N SER A 47 -1.35 10.25 7.65
CA SER A 47 -1.84 9.41 8.75
C SER A 47 -1.56 10.04 10.11
N ASP A 48 -0.37 10.65 10.29
CA ASP A 48 0.00 11.39 11.50
C ASP A 48 -0.95 12.57 11.78
N ALA A 49 -1.58 13.13 10.74
CA ALA A 49 -2.56 14.20 10.87
C ALA A 49 -3.97 13.71 11.28
N ALA A 50 -4.20 12.39 11.29
CA ALA A 50 -5.48 11.80 11.63
C ALA A 50 -5.51 11.36 13.10
N ASP A 51 -6.25 12.11 13.93
CA ASP A 51 -6.49 11.72 15.32
C ASP A 51 -7.63 10.68 15.39
N ALA A 52 -7.30 9.46 15.83
CA ALA A 52 -8.26 8.37 15.97
C ALA A 52 -7.83 7.36 17.06
N ILE A 53 -8.83 6.81 17.75
CA ILE A 53 -8.64 5.75 18.74
C ILE A 53 -8.91 4.40 18.06
N TRP A 54 -7.89 3.54 18.05
CA TRP A 54 -7.97 2.17 17.54
C TRP A 54 -8.06 1.17 18.70
N LEU A 55 -8.75 0.05 18.49
CA LEU A 55 -8.84 -1.01 19.52
C LEU A 55 -7.66 -1.99 19.39
N GLU A 56 -7.24 -2.23 18.15
CA GLU A 56 -6.12 -3.06 17.75
C GLU A 56 -4.80 -2.38 18.07
N ASN A 57 -3.93 -3.06 18.81
CA ASN A 57 -2.57 -2.57 19.14
C ASN A 57 -1.49 -3.38 18.41
N SER A 58 -1.88 -4.38 17.61
CA SER A 58 -0.94 -5.14 16.80
C SER A 58 -1.58 -5.64 15.51
N LEU A 59 -0.74 -6.00 14.52
CA LEU A 59 -1.21 -6.57 13.26
C LEU A 59 -2.01 -7.85 13.48
N ALA A 60 -1.57 -8.73 14.40
CA ALA A 60 -2.30 -9.96 14.74
C ALA A 60 -3.73 -9.69 15.24
N GLU A 61 -3.96 -8.54 15.87
CA GLU A 61 -5.27 -8.15 16.40
C GLU A 61 -6.25 -7.61 15.36
N THR A 62 -5.75 -7.29 14.17
CA THR A 62 -6.60 -6.97 13.02
C THR A 62 -7.22 -8.21 12.37
N LEU A 63 -6.75 -9.41 12.75
CA LEU A 63 -7.22 -10.67 12.20
C LEU A 63 -8.55 -11.12 12.82
N PRO A 64 -9.41 -11.85 12.08
CA PRO A 64 -10.69 -12.35 12.60
C PRO A 64 -10.60 -13.31 13.80
N SER A 65 -9.42 -13.89 14.05
CA SER A 65 -9.13 -14.72 15.24
C SER A 65 -9.04 -13.89 16.52
N ARG A 66 -9.02 -12.55 16.42
CA ARG A 66 -9.07 -11.61 17.54
C ARG A 66 -10.38 -10.82 17.44
N ARG A 67 -11.16 -10.88 18.50
CA ARG A 67 -12.45 -10.19 18.61
C ARG A 67 -12.39 -9.23 19.78
N PHE A 68 -13.10 -8.13 19.68
CA PHE A 68 -13.13 -7.14 20.76
C PHE A 68 -14.49 -7.14 21.43
N SER A 69 -14.48 -6.91 22.74
CA SER A 69 -15.68 -6.54 23.49
C SER A 69 -15.44 -5.22 24.19
N VAL A 70 -16.34 -4.26 23.98
CA VAL A 70 -16.32 -2.96 24.67
C VAL A 70 -17.48 -2.92 25.67
N HIS A 71 -17.17 -2.74 26.95
CA HIS A 71 -18.15 -2.75 28.05
C HIS A 71 -19.08 -3.99 28.06
N GLY A 72 -18.52 -5.16 27.76
CA GLY A 72 -19.27 -6.42 27.69
C GLY A 72 -20.12 -6.60 26.43
N GLY A 73 -20.24 -5.59 25.57
CA GLY A 73 -20.85 -5.68 24.25
C GLY A 73 -19.84 -6.13 23.19
N ALA A 74 -20.28 -6.84 22.16
CA ALA A 74 -19.41 -7.17 21.04
C ALA A 74 -19.03 -5.89 20.27
N ALA A 75 -17.73 -5.62 20.15
CA ALA A 75 -17.22 -4.60 19.26
C ALA A 75 -16.90 -5.27 17.91
N THR A 76 -17.47 -4.73 16.84
CA THR A 76 -17.20 -5.25 15.50
C THR A 76 -15.78 -4.85 15.12
N ALA A 77 -14.86 -5.81 15.03
CA ALA A 77 -13.61 -5.61 14.29
C ALA A 77 -14.01 -5.38 12.83
N ARG A 78 -13.90 -4.12 12.37
CA ARG A 78 -14.39 -3.72 11.03
C ARG A 78 -13.35 -3.98 9.95
N ASN A 79 -12.21 -4.57 10.29
CA ASN A 79 -11.07 -4.63 9.42
C ASN A 79 -10.91 -6.00 8.72
N GLY A 80 -10.27 -5.99 7.56
CA GLY A 80 -9.66 -7.17 6.97
C GLY A 80 -8.21 -6.89 6.63
N VAL A 81 -7.40 -7.93 6.46
CA VAL A 81 -6.02 -7.80 5.98
C VAL A 81 -5.93 -8.57 4.67
N VAL A 82 -5.38 -7.91 3.65
CA VAL A 82 -5.13 -8.49 2.34
C VAL A 82 -3.65 -8.41 2.03
N ILE A 83 -3.09 -9.52 1.56
CA ILE A 83 -1.79 -9.56 0.91
C ILE A 83 -2.03 -9.94 -0.54
N GLY A 84 -1.41 -9.20 -1.45
CA GLY A 84 -1.62 -9.40 -2.87
C GLY A 84 -0.63 -8.66 -3.75
N ARG A 85 -0.82 -8.82 -5.05
CA ARG A 85 -0.02 -8.13 -6.07
C ARG A 85 -0.83 -7.01 -6.68
N ILE A 86 -0.22 -5.83 -6.80
CA ILE A 86 -0.82 -4.73 -7.53
C ILE A 86 -0.90 -5.13 -9.00
N THR A 87 -2.11 -5.02 -9.55
CA THR A 87 -2.40 -5.35 -10.95
C THR A 87 -2.89 -4.16 -11.74
N ASP A 88 -3.40 -3.13 -11.07
CA ASP A 88 -3.84 -1.89 -11.70
C ASP A 88 -3.74 -0.73 -10.72
N VAL A 89 -3.37 0.44 -11.25
CA VAL A 89 -3.29 1.72 -10.52
C VAL A 89 -3.85 2.81 -11.42
N ARG A 90 -5.03 3.31 -11.05
CA ARG A 90 -5.80 4.26 -11.83
C ARG A 90 -6.05 5.54 -11.07
N GLU A 91 -5.97 6.65 -11.79
CA GLU A 91 -6.44 7.93 -11.29
C GLU A 91 -7.95 7.86 -11.08
N GLY A 92 -8.39 8.21 -9.86
CA GLY A 92 -9.80 8.25 -9.49
C GLY A 92 -10.38 9.64 -9.73
N ARG A 93 -10.73 10.34 -8.66
CA ARG A 93 -11.40 11.66 -8.68
C ARG A 93 -10.63 12.69 -7.88
N GLY A 94 -10.69 13.95 -8.31
CA GLY A 94 -10.25 15.10 -7.54
C GLY A 94 -11.44 15.75 -6.84
N PHE A 95 -11.20 16.40 -5.70
CA PHE A 95 -12.24 17.07 -4.93
C PHE A 95 -11.76 18.44 -4.47
N SER A 96 -12.56 19.49 -4.67
CA SER A 96 -12.18 20.88 -4.34
C SER A 96 -12.67 21.36 -2.98
N HIS A 97 -13.23 20.47 -2.16
CA HIS A 97 -13.53 20.71 -0.74
C HIS A 97 -12.61 19.88 0.15
N LYS A 98 -12.28 20.42 1.33
CA LYS A 98 -11.35 19.77 2.28
C LYS A 98 -11.90 18.48 2.89
N ASP A 99 -13.23 18.32 2.93
CA ASP A 99 -13.91 17.20 3.55
C ASP A 99 -14.64 16.37 2.49
N ASP A 100 -14.76 15.05 2.74
CA ASP A 100 -15.64 14.11 2.02
C ASP A 100 -17.12 14.34 2.42
N ALA A 101 -17.53 15.61 2.42
CA ALA A 101 -18.90 16.01 2.71
C ALA A 101 -19.78 15.80 1.47
N PRO A 102 -21.10 15.57 1.62
CA PRO A 102 -22.03 15.49 0.49
C PRO A 102 -22.01 16.71 -0.44
N SER A 103 -21.46 17.84 0.03
CA SER A 103 -21.25 19.07 -0.72
C SER A 103 -19.90 19.15 -1.44
N SER A 104 -19.08 18.10 -1.41
CA SER A 104 -17.77 18.13 -2.06
C SER A 104 -17.92 18.16 -3.56
N THR A 105 -17.44 19.24 -4.19
CA THR A 105 -17.44 19.38 -5.64
C THR A 105 -16.33 18.51 -6.24
N GLU A 106 -16.73 17.53 -7.03
CA GLU A 106 -15.83 16.72 -7.86
C GLU A 106 -15.20 17.60 -8.95
N VAL A 107 -13.89 17.44 -9.15
CA VAL A 107 -13.11 18.08 -10.21
C VAL A 107 -12.24 17.02 -10.90
N ALA A 108 -11.66 17.35 -12.05
CA ALA A 108 -10.69 16.48 -12.71
C ALA A 108 -9.53 16.15 -11.75
N PHE A 109 -8.96 14.93 -11.87
CA PHE A 109 -7.88 14.47 -11.01
C PHE A 109 -6.67 15.41 -11.04
N ASP A 110 -6.28 15.88 -12.23
CA ASP A 110 -5.17 16.81 -12.47
C ASP A 110 -5.53 18.29 -12.23
N SER A 111 -6.76 18.57 -11.80
CA SER A 111 -7.19 19.96 -11.57
C SER A 111 -6.32 20.63 -10.50
N PRO A 112 -5.86 21.88 -10.74
CA PRO A 112 -5.19 22.67 -9.70
C PRO A 112 -6.12 22.98 -8.52
N ASP A 113 -7.45 22.93 -8.74
CA ASP A 113 -8.45 23.17 -7.71
C ASP A 113 -8.67 21.96 -6.80
N ALA A 114 -8.13 20.78 -7.13
CA ALA A 114 -8.24 19.61 -6.27
C ALA A 114 -7.51 19.85 -4.93
N LEU A 115 -8.25 19.79 -3.84
CA LEU A 115 -7.77 19.78 -2.45
C LEU A 115 -7.27 18.40 -2.03
N TRP A 116 -7.84 17.34 -2.59
CA TRP A 116 -7.38 15.97 -2.47
C TRP A 116 -7.85 15.16 -3.67
N ARG A 117 -7.22 14.01 -3.89
CA ARG A 117 -7.48 13.11 -5.01
C ARG A 117 -7.52 11.68 -4.53
N THR A 118 -8.26 10.83 -5.24
CA THR A 118 -8.22 9.38 -5.02
C THR A 118 -7.45 8.70 -6.14
N VAL A 119 -6.60 7.75 -5.77
CA VAL A 119 -5.99 6.77 -6.67
C VAL A 119 -6.60 5.41 -6.34
N GLU A 120 -7.17 4.75 -7.33
CA GLU A 120 -7.75 3.42 -7.19
C GLU A 120 -6.66 2.37 -7.46
N VAL A 121 -6.44 1.49 -6.48
CA VAL A 121 -5.43 0.43 -6.56
C VAL A 121 -6.13 -0.91 -6.50
N THR A 122 -5.99 -1.71 -7.55
CA THR A 122 -6.52 -3.08 -7.61
C THR A 122 -5.41 -4.08 -7.35
N VAL A 123 -5.64 -4.94 -6.37
CA VAL A 123 -4.74 -6.06 -6.05
C VAL A 123 -5.40 -7.38 -6.38
N THR A 124 -4.63 -8.30 -6.95
CA THR A 124 -4.97 -9.72 -6.97
C THR A 124 -4.59 -10.32 -5.64
N ILE A 125 -5.57 -10.94 -4.97
CA ILE A 125 -5.41 -11.46 -3.61
C ILE A 125 -4.61 -12.75 -3.65
N GLU A 126 -3.57 -12.82 -2.82
CA GLU A 126 -2.85 -14.05 -2.50
C GLU A 126 -3.37 -14.63 -1.17
N GLU A 127 -3.50 -13.78 -0.15
CA GLU A 127 -4.04 -14.12 1.17
C GLU A 127 -5.01 -13.02 1.62
N ALA A 128 -6.10 -13.42 2.28
CA ALA A 128 -7.03 -12.46 2.86
C ALA A 128 -7.71 -13.01 4.11
N TRP A 129 -7.79 -12.19 5.15
CA TRP A 129 -8.50 -12.50 6.38
C TRP A 129 -9.50 -11.39 6.71
N GLY A 130 -10.73 -11.77 7.07
CA GLY A 130 -11.80 -10.80 7.35
C GLY A 130 -12.36 -10.22 6.06
N ARG A 131 -12.43 -8.90 5.94
CA ARG A 131 -12.84 -8.26 4.68
C ARG A 131 -11.87 -8.63 3.56
N GLY A 132 -12.42 -8.92 2.37
CA GLY A 132 -11.65 -9.43 1.24
C GLY A 132 -11.55 -10.96 1.18
N ALA A 133 -11.81 -11.69 2.28
CA ALA A 133 -11.75 -13.15 2.27
C ALA A 133 -12.74 -13.76 1.26
N GLY A 134 -12.25 -14.71 0.46
CA GLY A 134 -13.01 -15.36 -0.61
C GLY A 134 -13.12 -14.56 -1.91
N GLN A 135 -12.61 -13.31 -1.96
CA GLN A 135 -12.52 -12.53 -3.19
C GLN A 135 -11.23 -12.88 -3.95
N LYS A 136 -11.24 -12.70 -5.27
CA LYS A 136 -10.04 -12.86 -6.12
C LYS A 136 -9.23 -11.58 -6.21
N THR A 137 -9.91 -10.45 -6.13
CA THR A 137 -9.34 -9.12 -6.27
C THR A 137 -10.06 -8.17 -5.32
N VAL A 138 -9.36 -7.15 -4.84
CA VAL A 138 -9.97 -6.02 -4.13
C VAL A 138 -9.43 -4.71 -4.71
N THR A 139 -10.25 -3.67 -4.68
CA THR A 139 -9.84 -2.31 -5.04
C THR A 139 -10.00 -1.40 -3.83
N PHE A 140 -8.94 -0.67 -3.49
CA PHE A 140 -8.96 0.32 -2.41
C PHE A 140 -8.53 1.70 -2.92
N ALA A 141 -8.93 2.73 -2.20
CA ALA A 141 -8.57 4.11 -2.51
C ALA A 141 -7.36 4.55 -1.68
N VAL A 142 -6.37 5.12 -2.35
CA VAL A 142 -5.27 5.88 -1.75
C VAL A 142 -5.58 7.37 -1.94
N ILE A 143 -5.47 8.16 -0.88
CA ILE A 143 -5.73 9.61 -0.95
C ILE A 143 -4.42 10.37 -1.14
N ILE A 144 -4.41 11.28 -2.11
CA ILE A 144 -3.29 12.19 -2.39
C ILE A 144 -3.73 13.63 -2.14
N ASP A 145 -3.13 14.29 -1.15
CA ASP A 145 -3.51 15.65 -0.75
C ASP A 145 -3.03 16.74 -1.73
N ARG A 146 -3.62 17.92 -1.61
CA ARG A 146 -3.10 19.13 -2.26
C ARG A 146 -1.69 19.42 -1.78
N GLY A 147 -0.83 19.80 -2.74
CA GLY A 147 0.59 20.07 -2.49
C GLY A 147 1.47 18.83 -2.65
N ALA A 148 0.90 17.62 -2.64
CA ALA A 148 1.61 16.43 -3.06
C ALA A 148 1.74 16.38 -4.59
N ASP A 149 2.88 15.86 -5.06
CA ASP A 149 3.11 15.50 -6.45
C ASP A 149 2.38 14.19 -6.75
N ALA A 150 1.15 14.34 -7.25
CA ALA A 150 0.28 13.21 -7.55
C ALA A 150 0.88 12.25 -8.58
N LYS A 151 1.68 12.75 -9.53
CA LYS A 151 2.30 11.90 -10.54
C LYS A 151 3.36 11.00 -9.90
N THR A 152 4.21 11.58 -9.07
CA THR A 152 5.24 10.83 -8.33
C THR A 152 4.61 9.81 -7.38
N ALA A 153 3.54 10.17 -6.66
CA ALA A 153 2.83 9.22 -5.80
C ALA A 153 2.17 8.06 -6.58
N VAL A 154 1.53 8.35 -7.72
CA VAL A 154 0.93 7.32 -8.60
C VAL A 154 2.01 6.39 -9.17
N ASN A 155 3.17 6.94 -9.57
CA ASN A 155 4.29 6.13 -10.00
C ASN A 155 4.85 5.26 -8.87
N GLY A 156 4.90 5.80 -7.65
CA GLY A 156 5.27 5.05 -6.45
C GLY A 156 4.34 3.87 -6.24
N LEU A 157 3.02 4.04 -6.38
CA LEU A 157 2.06 2.93 -6.28
C LEU A 157 2.28 1.89 -7.38
N ARG A 158 2.61 2.32 -8.60
CA ARG A 158 2.88 1.43 -9.74
C ARG A 158 4.19 0.67 -9.63
N SER A 159 5.16 1.18 -8.87
CA SER A 159 6.44 0.51 -8.67
C SER A 159 6.40 -0.57 -7.58
N LEU A 160 5.35 -0.60 -6.77
CA LEU A 160 5.12 -1.66 -5.79
C LEU A 160 4.61 -2.93 -6.50
N ASP A 161 5.26 -4.07 -6.28
CA ASP A 161 4.80 -5.38 -6.77
C ASP A 161 3.80 -6.00 -5.80
N ARG A 162 4.27 -6.33 -4.59
CA ARG A 162 3.51 -7.07 -3.60
C ARG A 162 3.31 -6.24 -2.34
N VAL A 163 2.06 -6.16 -1.89
CA VAL A 163 1.63 -5.27 -0.81
C VAL A 163 0.82 -6.00 0.24
N ILE A 164 0.82 -5.42 1.44
CA ILE A 164 -0.14 -5.69 2.50
C ILE A 164 -1.04 -4.46 2.67
N VAL A 165 -2.33 -4.67 2.84
CA VAL A 165 -3.30 -3.61 3.08
C VAL A 165 -4.34 -4.04 4.11
N GLY A 166 -4.57 -3.19 5.12
CA GLY A 166 -5.71 -3.28 6.02
C GLY A 166 -6.92 -2.63 5.37
N LEU A 167 -8.00 -3.38 5.16
CA LEU A 167 -9.25 -2.91 4.58
C LEU A 167 -10.23 -2.54 5.69
N ASP A 168 -10.75 -1.31 5.69
CA ASP A 168 -11.89 -0.92 6.54
C ASP A 168 -13.21 -0.99 5.72
N ARG A 169 -14.09 0.02 5.81
CA ARG A 169 -15.42 -0.01 5.21
C ARG A 169 -15.40 0.24 3.69
N GLN A 170 -16.25 -0.47 2.97
CA GLN A 170 -16.70 -0.08 1.63
C GLN A 170 -17.80 0.97 1.70
N GLY A 171 -18.06 1.64 0.59
CA GLY A 171 -19.12 2.63 0.50
C GLY A 171 -18.81 3.96 1.18
N ARG A 172 -17.56 4.16 1.66
CA ARG A 172 -17.11 5.47 2.13
C ARG A 172 -17.20 6.50 1.01
N TYR A 173 -16.80 6.10 -0.19
CA TYR A 173 -16.78 6.94 -1.38
C TYR A 173 -18.08 6.81 -2.15
N ALA A 174 -18.96 7.82 -2.05
CA ALA A 174 -20.28 7.78 -2.70
C ALA A 174 -20.19 7.59 -4.23
N TYR A 175 -19.17 8.16 -4.87
CA TYR A 175 -18.94 8.04 -6.32
C TYR A 175 -18.44 6.65 -6.75
N ALA A 176 -17.86 5.87 -5.83
CA ALA A 176 -17.26 4.57 -6.11
C ALA A 176 -17.44 3.64 -4.90
N PRO A 177 -18.68 3.16 -4.64
CA PRO A 177 -19.01 2.44 -3.42
C PRO A 177 -18.31 1.08 -3.27
N HIS A 178 -17.74 0.56 -4.36
CA HIS A 178 -16.96 -0.68 -4.36
C HIS A 178 -15.56 -0.53 -3.73
N LEU A 179 -15.04 0.71 -3.63
CA LEU A 179 -13.73 0.97 -3.06
C LEU A 179 -13.73 0.77 -1.54
N TYR A 180 -12.72 0.02 -1.07
CA TYR A 180 -12.36 0.01 0.34
C TYR A 180 -11.56 1.27 0.70
N SER A 181 -11.74 1.79 1.91
CA SER A 181 -10.73 2.64 2.54
C SER A 181 -9.67 1.78 3.23
N ILE A 182 -8.43 2.28 3.25
CA ILE A 182 -7.36 1.69 4.06
C ILE A 182 -7.67 1.94 5.54
N SER A 183 -7.46 0.92 6.37
CA SER A 183 -7.68 0.98 7.81
C SER A 183 -6.62 1.85 8.51
N HIS A 184 -6.92 2.25 9.74
CA HIS A 184 -6.07 3.12 10.55
C HIS A 184 -5.64 4.39 9.81
N SER A 185 -6.60 5.08 9.17
CA SER A 185 -6.36 6.29 8.39
C SER A 185 -5.35 6.16 7.22
N GLY A 186 -4.95 4.94 6.85
CA GLY A 186 -3.92 4.70 5.86
C GLY A 186 -2.71 3.92 6.37
N ASP A 187 -2.54 3.76 7.69
CA ASP A 187 -1.33 3.20 8.30
C ASP A 187 -1.06 1.75 7.93
N ILE A 188 -2.12 0.93 7.81
CA ILE A 188 -1.96 -0.47 7.46
C ILE A 188 -1.85 -0.59 5.95
N PHE A 189 -0.79 0.01 5.39
CA PHE A 189 -0.40 -0.12 4.01
C PHE A 189 1.11 -0.23 3.92
N GLY A 190 1.57 -1.21 3.15
CA GLY A 190 3.00 -1.48 3.09
C GLY A 190 3.37 -2.50 2.04
N THR A 191 4.57 -3.04 2.17
CA THR A 191 5.15 -3.96 1.19
C THR A 191 5.35 -5.34 1.76
N VAL A 192 5.40 -6.32 0.87
CA VAL A 192 5.82 -7.68 1.21
C VAL A 192 6.94 -8.08 0.28
N ASP A 193 8.10 -8.40 0.84
CA ASP A 193 9.27 -8.77 0.03
C ASP A 193 9.15 -10.18 -0.58
N ALA A 194 10.15 -10.55 -1.38
CA ALA A 194 10.19 -11.86 -2.06
C ALA A 194 10.31 -13.06 -1.10
N ARG A 195 10.76 -12.84 0.14
CA ARG A 195 10.84 -13.86 1.21
C ARG A 195 9.59 -13.89 2.08
N GLY A 196 8.63 -12.98 1.82
CA GLY A 196 7.42 -12.85 2.63
C GLY A 196 7.61 -11.97 3.86
N GLY A 197 8.70 -11.21 3.97
CA GLY A 197 8.87 -10.19 5.00
C GLY A 197 7.91 -9.03 4.78
N ILE A 198 7.20 -8.62 5.83
CA ILE A 198 6.21 -7.56 5.82
C ILE A 198 6.85 -6.28 6.35
N GLN A 199 6.58 -5.15 5.70
CA GLN A 199 6.98 -3.82 6.18
C GLN A 199 5.79 -2.88 6.12
N LEU A 200 5.57 -2.08 7.17
CA LEU A 200 4.52 -1.06 7.26
C LEU A 200 5.13 0.35 7.30
N PRO A 201 5.73 0.84 6.21
CA PRO A 201 6.41 2.11 6.21
C PRO A 201 5.47 3.30 6.44
N VAL A 202 4.17 3.19 6.20
CA VAL A 202 3.24 4.31 6.47
C VAL A 202 3.10 4.58 7.96
N MET A 203 3.21 3.55 8.81
CA MET A 203 3.02 3.66 10.25
C MET A 203 4.32 4.07 10.96
N GLU A 204 4.30 5.15 11.78
CA GLU A 204 5.50 5.65 12.49
C GLU A 204 6.15 4.59 13.40
N HIS A 205 5.31 3.78 14.08
CA HIS A 205 5.74 2.69 14.96
C HIS A 205 5.36 1.32 14.39
N GLY A 206 5.58 1.13 13.08
CA GLY A 206 5.25 -0.11 12.37
C GLY A 206 5.79 -1.36 13.05
N ASP A 207 7.07 -1.38 13.45
CA ASP A 207 7.70 -2.54 14.08
C ASP A 207 7.04 -2.94 15.41
N ASP A 208 6.67 -1.95 16.24
CA ASP A 208 5.97 -2.19 17.51
C ASP A 208 4.56 -2.76 17.26
N PHE A 209 3.86 -2.27 16.23
CA PHE A 209 2.55 -2.79 15.84
C PHE A 209 2.65 -4.20 15.22
N MET A 210 3.72 -4.49 14.47
CA MET A 210 3.94 -5.82 13.93
C MET A 210 4.14 -6.86 15.05
N ASN A 211 4.73 -6.46 16.18
CA ASN A 211 4.82 -7.25 17.41
C ASN A 211 5.27 -8.71 17.18
N GLY A 212 6.30 -8.89 16.34
CA GLY A 212 6.87 -10.19 16.00
C GLY A 212 6.12 -10.98 14.92
N VAL A 213 5.20 -10.35 14.19
CA VAL A 213 4.51 -10.94 13.02
C VAL A 213 5.13 -10.39 11.73
N ASP A 214 6.45 -10.56 11.60
CA ASP A 214 7.26 -9.87 10.57
C ASP A 214 7.14 -10.53 9.18
N THR A 215 6.47 -11.67 9.09
CA THR A 215 6.30 -12.42 7.84
C THR A 215 4.87 -12.86 7.55
N VAL A 216 4.57 -13.12 6.28
CA VAL A 216 3.29 -13.70 5.85
C VAL A 216 3.01 -15.05 6.51
N GLU A 217 4.06 -15.85 6.72
CA GLU A 217 3.96 -17.17 7.38
C GLU A 217 3.51 -17.02 8.84
N GLU A 218 4.11 -16.10 9.58
CA GLU A 218 3.74 -15.79 10.97
C GLU A 218 2.32 -15.24 11.05
N LEU A 219 1.95 -14.34 10.13
CA LEU A 219 0.60 -13.78 10.05
C LEU A 219 -0.44 -14.88 9.81
N ARG A 220 -0.15 -15.83 8.92
CA ARG A 220 -0.99 -17.02 8.69
C ARG A 220 -1.08 -17.88 9.96
N GLY A 221 0.03 -18.04 10.68
CA GLY A 221 0.08 -18.71 11.98
C GLY A 221 -0.86 -18.06 13.01
N GLU A 222 -0.82 -16.72 13.14
CA GLU A 222 -1.72 -15.96 14.01
C GLU A 222 -3.19 -16.09 13.60
N ALA A 223 -3.46 -16.09 12.29
CA ALA A 223 -4.81 -16.26 11.76
C ALA A 223 -5.39 -17.67 12.04
N GLY A 224 -4.52 -18.69 12.10
CA GLY A 224 -4.89 -20.06 12.40
C GLY A 224 -5.13 -20.36 13.89
N LYS A 225 -4.80 -19.44 14.79
CA LYS A 225 -5.01 -19.63 16.24
C LYS A 225 -6.50 -19.66 16.59
N ALA A 226 -6.82 -20.33 17.70
CA ALA A 226 -8.16 -20.32 18.26
C ALA A 226 -8.65 -18.88 18.49
N PRO A 227 -9.95 -18.59 18.22
CA PRO A 227 -10.50 -17.26 18.46
C PRO A 227 -10.35 -16.81 19.91
N LEU A 228 -9.89 -15.58 20.10
CA LEU A 228 -9.75 -14.94 21.40
C LEU A 228 -10.56 -13.64 21.43
N THR A 229 -11.33 -13.44 22.49
CA THR A 229 -12.02 -12.17 22.74
C THR A 229 -11.20 -11.33 23.71
N ILE A 230 -10.73 -10.17 23.24
CA ILE A 230 -10.03 -9.14 24.01
C ILE A 230 -11.09 -8.22 24.61
N ARG A 231 -11.07 -8.05 25.92
CA ARG A 231 -11.97 -7.11 26.61
C ARG A 231 -11.30 -5.75 26.71
N VAL A 232 -12.01 -4.75 26.26
CA VAL A 232 -11.61 -3.35 26.33
C VAL A 232 -12.68 -2.61 27.11
N ASP A 233 -12.28 -1.98 28.20
CA ASP A 233 -13.10 -0.98 28.87
C ASP A 233 -12.64 0.41 28.44
N VAL A 234 -13.46 1.42 28.71
CA VAL A 234 -13.06 2.82 28.57
C VAL A 234 -12.90 3.41 29.95
N GLN A 235 -11.71 3.89 30.27
CA GLN A 235 -11.41 4.61 31.51
C GLN A 235 -10.81 5.96 31.14
N ASP A 236 -11.41 7.04 31.65
CA ASP A 236 -11.00 8.43 31.37
C ASP A 236 -10.95 8.76 29.86
N GLY A 237 -11.85 8.14 29.08
CA GLY A 237 -11.91 8.31 27.62
C GLY A 237 -10.91 7.48 26.83
N LEU A 238 -10.07 6.68 27.50
CA LEU A 238 -9.05 5.85 26.87
C LEU A 238 -9.39 4.35 26.96
N PRO A 239 -9.08 3.56 25.92
CA PRO A 239 -9.26 2.11 25.95
C PRO A 239 -8.27 1.46 26.94
N VAL A 240 -8.80 0.67 27.88
CA VAL A 240 -8.04 -0.13 28.86
C VAL A 240 -8.35 -1.60 28.66
N ARG A 241 -7.31 -2.41 28.45
CA ARG A 241 -7.42 -3.85 28.20
C ARG A 241 -7.57 -4.63 29.51
N ARG A 242 -8.39 -5.69 29.51
CA ARG A 242 -8.61 -6.61 30.63
C ARG A 242 -8.47 -8.08 30.25
#